data_AF-A0A7H4PFF7-F1
#
_entry.id   AF-A0A7H4PFF7-F1
#
_cell.length_a   1.000
_cell.length_b   1.000
_cell.length_c   1.000
_cell.angle_alpha   90.00
_cell.angle_beta   90.00
_cell.angle_gamma   90.00
#
_symmetry.space_group_name_H-M   'P 1'
#
loop_
_entity.id
_entity.type
_entity.pdbx_description
1 polymer ?
#
loop_
_entity_poly.entity_id
_entity_poly.type
_entity_poly.pdbx_seq_one_letter_code
_entity_poly.pdbx_strand_id
1 'polypeptide(L)'
;MRQAGPSAAPYLVFLHATTRDDKHWPEENWRALIALLADSGVRIKLPWGAPHEEARAGRLAEGHDFVDVLPRMSLEQVAQVLAGARGVVSVDTGLSHLTAALR
;
A
#
# COMPACT_ATOMS: atom_id res chain seq x y z
N MET A 1 -24.90 -3.61 -19.45
CA MET A 1 -24.47 -2.48 -18.62
C MET A 1 -24.16 -3.04 -17.23
N ARG A 2 -22.89 -3.14 -16.83
CA ARG A 2 -22.51 -3.64 -15.49
C ARG A 2 -22.73 -2.51 -14.47
N GLN A 3 -23.62 -2.73 -13.51
CA GLN A 3 -23.81 -1.83 -12.38
C GLN A 3 -22.52 -1.83 -11.56
N ALA A 4 -21.86 -0.67 -11.46
CA ALA A 4 -20.84 -0.44 -10.44
C ALA A 4 -21.58 -0.33 -9.11
N GLY A 5 -21.31 -1.26 -8.18
CA GLY A 5 -21.66 -1.08 -6.76
C GLY A 5 -21.06 0.23 -6.24
N PRO A 6 -21.45 0.70 -5.04
CA PRO A 6 -21.00 1.98 -4.49
C PRO A 6 -19.50 2.10 -4.70
N SER A 7 -19.09 3.06 -5.53
CA SER A 7 -17.71 3.19 -6.00
C SER A 7 -16.84 3.38 -4.76
N ALA A 8 -16.15 2.30 -4.35
CA ALA A 8 -15.23 2.37 -3.24
C ALA A 8 -14.27 3.53 -3.52
N ALA A 9 -14.04 4.40 -2.52
CA ALA A 9 -13.17 5.55 -2.67
C ALA A 9 -11.84 5.09 -3.31
N PRO A 10 -11.34 5.80 -4.34
CA PRO A 10 -10.13 5.39 -5.05
C PRO A 10 -8.98 5.30 -4.05
N TYR A 11 -8.16 4.26 -4.17
CA TYR A 11 -7.06 4.04 -3.25
C TYR A 11 -5.76 3.71 -3.96
N LEU A 12 -4.66 4.05 -3.28
CA LEU A 12 -3.30 3.66 -3.62
C LEU A 12 -2.84 2.57 -2.65
N VAL A 13 -1.91 1.73 -3.09
CA VAL A 13 -1.24 0.74 -2.23
C VAL A 13 0.22 1.12 -2.09
N PHE A 14 0.70 1.27 -0.86
CA PHE A 14 2.10 1.57 -0.58
C PHE A 14 2.79 0.32 -0.05
N LEU A 15 3.68 -0.25 -0.86
CA LEU A 15 4.49 -1.40 -0.52
C LEU A 15 5.80 -0.92 0.13
N HIS A 16 5.73 -0.74 1.45
CA HIS A 16 6.84 -0.25 2.27
C HIS A 16 7.77 -1.38 2.77
N ALA A 17 7.38 -2.64 2.59
CA ALA A 17 8.16 -3.80 2.96
C ALA A 17 9.25 -4.08 1.90
N THR A 18 10.48 -4.31 2.35
CA THR A 18 11.62 -4.74 1.54
C THR A 18 12.39 -5.81 2.28
N THR A 19 12.90 -6.81 1.56
CA THR A 19 13.77 -7.87 2.09
C THR A 19 15.23 -7.45 2.25
N ARG A 20 15.59 -6.24 1.82
CA ARG A 20 16.95 -5.71 1.80
C ARG A 20 17.04 -4.37 2.53
N ASP A 21 17.80 -4.37 3.63
CA ASP A 21 17.97 -3.22 4.52
C ASP A 21 18.60 -2.01 3.82
N ASP A 22 19.45 -2.23 2.82
CA ASP A 22 20.16 -1.20 2.05
C ASP A 22 19.28 -0.46 1.02
N LYS A 23 18.01 -0.83 0.88
CA LYS A 23 17.03 -0.21 -0.04
C LYS A 23 15.80 0.40 0.64
N HIS A 24 15.79 0.53 1.96
CA HIS A 24 14.66 1.16 2.64
C HIS A 24 14.58 2.64 2.26
N TRP A 25 13.42 3.05 1.76
CA TRP A 25 13.05 4.46 1.80
C TRP A 25 12.70 4.80 3.26
N PRO A 26 13.35 5.81 3.87
CA PRO A 26 13.08 6.21 5.24
C PRO A 26 11.59 6.42 5.53
N GLU A 27 11.14 6.05 6.73
CA GLU A 27 9.74 6.21 7.14
C GLU A 27 9.28 7.67 7.03
N GLU A 28 10.17 8.61 7.31
CA GLU A 28 9.91 10.06 7.16
C GLU A 28 9.48 10.42 5.74
N ASN A 29 10.10 9.81 4.72
CA ASN A 29 9.76 10.11 3.34
C ASN A 29 8.42 9.47 2.94
N TRP A 30 8.11 8.27 3.45
CA TRP A 30 6.78 7.68 3.31
C TRP A 30 5.71 8.55 3.95
N ARG A 31 5.95 9.04 5.18
CA ARG A 31 5.04 9.96 5.88
C ARG A 31 4.88 11.28 5.13
N ALA A 32 5.96 11.83 4.58
CA ALA A 32 5.90 13.03 3.75
C ALA A 32 5.03 12.81 2.50
N LEU A 33 5.18 11.68 1.81
CA LEU A 33 4.35 11.33 0.66
C LEU A 33 2.88 11.12 1.04
N ILE A 34 2.62 10.45 2.17
CA ILE A 34 1.26 10.31 2.71
C ILE A 34 0.65 11.70 2.95
N ALA A 35 1.38 12.60 3.62
CA ALA A 35 0.92 13.95 3.91
C ALA A 35 0.60 14.76 2.63
N LEU A 36 1.40 14.61 1.56
CA LEU A 36 1.14 15.26 0.27
C LEU A 36 -0.18 14.81 -0.39
N LEU A 37 -0.71 13.65 0.00
CA LEU A 37 -1.94 13.09 -0.55
C LEU A 37 -3.18 13.37 0.30
N ALA A 38 -3.06 14.05 1.44
CA ALA A 38 -4.16 14.28 2.38
C ALA A 38 -5.40 14.93 1.74
N ASP A 39 -5.20 15.94 0.88
CA ASP A 39 -6.28 16.69 0.23
C ASP A 39 -6.71 16.11 -1.13
N SER A 40 -6.15 14.97 -1.53
CA SER A 40 -6.41 14.38 -2.85
C SER A 40 -7.69 13.54 -2.93
N GLY A 41 -8.32 13.25 -1.78
CA GLY A 41 -9.50 12.39 -1.68
C GLY A 41 -9.24 10.90 -1.97
N VAL A 42 -7.96 10.49 -2.08
CA VAL A 42 -7.57 9.08 -2.22
C VAL A 42 -7.30 8.47 -0.85
N ARG A 43 -7.64 7.19 -0.69
CA ARG A 43 -7.20 6.40 0.46
C ARG A 43 -5.86 5.74 0.18
N ILE A 44 -5.11 5.41 1.23
CA ILE A 44 -3.85 4.67 1.13
C ILE A 44 -4.01 3.37 1.90
N LYS A 45 -3.58 2.26 1.32
CA LYS A 45 -3.58 0.95 1.98
C LYS A 45 -2.16 0.45 2.18
N LEU A 46 -1.86 0.00 3.39
CA LEU A 46 -0.55 -0.52 3.81
C LEU A 46 -0.65 -2.02 4.12
N PRO A 47 -0.29 -2.90 3.17
CA PRO A 47 -0.18 -4.33 3.43
C PRO A 47 1.12 -4.68 4.16
N TRP A 48 1.09 -5.76 4.92
CA TRP A 48 2.23 -6.32 5.63
C TRP A 48 2.14 -7.85 5.68
N GLY A 49 3.28 -8.52 5.79
CA GLY A 49 3.43 -9.97 5.90
C GLY A 49 4.07 -10.43 7.22
N ALA A 50 4.89 -9.58 7.85
CA ALA A 50 5.56 -9.86 9.11
C ALA A 50 5.19 -8.84 10.23
N PRO A 51 5.24 -9.22 11.52
CA PRO A 51 4.85 -8.32 12.62
C PRO A 51 5.64 -7.01 12.70
N HIS A 52 6.91 -7.01 12.30
CA HIS A 52 7.71 -5.78 12.27
C HIS A 52 7.26 -4.81 11.15
N GLU A 53 6.69 -5.34 10.07
CA GLU A 53 6.11 -4.55 8.98
C GLU A 53 4.76 -3.97 9.40
N GLU A 54 3.95 -4.71 10.16
CA GLU A 54 2.70 -4.21 10.77
C GLU A 54 2.98 -3.02 11.68
N ALA A 55 3.97 -3.15 12.57
CA ALA A 55 4.36 -2.05 13.45
C ALA A 55 4.84 -0.81 12.67
N ARG A 56 5.55 -1.03 11.55
CA ARG A 56 5.94 0.05 10.63
C ARG A 56 4.71 0.69 9.97
N ALA A 57 3.78 -0.12 9.45
CA ALA A 57 2.54 0.37 8.84
C ALA A 57 1.73 1.22 9.83
N GLY A 58 1.65 0.80 11.09
CA GLY A 58 1.02 1.57 12.18
C GLY A 58 1.67 2.94 12.35
N ARG A 59 3.02 3.01 12.42
CA ARG A 59 3.74 4.29 12.47
C ARG A 59 3.56 5.13 11.22
N LEU A 60 3.34 4.56 10.04
CA LEU A 60 3.09 5.33 8.82
C LEU A 60 1.66 5.90 8.77
N ALA A 61 0.68 5.16 9.30
CA ALA A 61 -0.72 5.57 9.33
C ALA A 61 -1.04 6.56 10.45
N GLU A 62 -0.24 6.60 11.51
CA GLU A 62 -0.48 7.47 12.67
C GLU A 62 -0.61 8.95 12.29
N GLY A 63 -1.77 9.54 12.59
CA GLY A 63 -2.11 10.93 12.27
C GLY A 63 -2.75 11.13 10.89
N HIS A 64 -3.09 10.05 10.16
CA HIS A 64 -3.68 10.11 8.83
C HIS A 64 -4.92 9.21 8.70
N ASP A 65 -6.12 9.78 8.83
CA ASP A 65 -7.41 9.04 8.80
C ASP A 65 -7.76 8.39 7.43
N PHE A 66 -7.04 8.78 6.38
CA PHE A 66 -7.17 8.24 5.03
C PHE A 66 -6.18 7.09 4.74
N VAL A 67 -5.41 6.66 5.74
CA VAL A 67 -4.45 5.55 5.64
C VAL A 67 -4.96 4.34 6.41
N ASP A 68 -5.16 3.24 5.70
CA ASP A 68 -5.62 1.98 6.24
C ASP A 68 -4.44 1.00 6.36
N VAL A 69 -4.09 0.62 7.60
CA VAL A 69 -3.27 -0.57 7.85
C VAL A 69 -4.14 -1.79 7.63
N LEU A 70 -3.80 -2.59 6.63
CA LEU A 70 -4.62 -3.76 6.29
C LEU A 70 -4.46 -4.86 7.35
N PRO A 71 -5.45 -5.74 7.53
CA PRO A 71 -5.26 -6.94 8.34
C PRO A 71 -4.22 -7.86 7.70
N ARG A 72 -3.76 -8.87 8.46
CA ARG A 72 -2.93 -9.94 7.90
C ARG A 72 -3.68 -10.65 6.79
N MET A 73 -3.05 -10.76 5.62
CA MET A 73 -3.65 -11.33 4.41
C MET A 73 -2.76 -12.41 3.79
N SER A 74 -3.37 -13.31 3.01
CA SER A 74 -2.64 -14.19 2.10
C SER A 74 -2.10 -13.41 0.89
N LEU A 75 -1.14 -14.01 0.17
CA LEU A 75 -0.59 -13.41 -1.05
C LEU A 75 -1.68 -13.19 -2.12
N GLU A 76 -2.65 -14.10 -2.23
CA GLU A 76 -3.78 -13.96 -3.14
C GLU A 76 -4.66 -12.76 -2.78
N GLN A 77 -4.97 -12.57 -1.50
CA GLN A 77 -5.74 -11.41 -1.03
C GLN A 77 -5.00 -10.10 -1.29
N VAL A 78 -3.68 -10.06 -1.07
CA VAL A 78 -2.84 -8.90 -1.43
C VAL A 78 -2.91 -8.63 -2.94
N ALA A 79 -2.85 -9.66 -3.78
CA ALA A 79 -2.97 -9.51 -5.23
C ALA A 79 -4.34 -8.93 -5.64
N GLN A 80 -5.43 -9.33 -4.98
CA GLN A 80 -6.76 -8.74 -5.21
C GLN A 80 -6.83 -7.26 -4.82
N VAL A 81 -6.18 -6.88 -3.70
CA VAL A 81 -6.08 -5.47 -3.30
C VAL A 81 -5.27 -4.67 -4.31
N LEU A 82 -4.15 -5.22 -4.81
CA LEU A 82 -3.35 -4.57 -5.84
C LEU A 82 -4.13 -4.40 -7.15
N ALA A 83 -4.90 -5.40 -7.57
CA ALA A 83 -5.70 -5.35 -8.79
C ALA A 83 -6.79 -4.29 -8.77
N GLY A 84 -7.30 -3.93 -7.59
CA GLY A 84 -8.29 -2.86 -7.41
C GLY A 84 -7.69 -1.47 -7.14
N ALA A 85 -6.36 -1.35 -7.03
CA ALA A 85 -5.71 -0.09 -6.72
C ALA A 85 -5.64 0.84 -7.94
N ARG A 86 -5.76 2.15 -7.73
CA ARG A 86 -5.55 3.16 -8.78
C ARG A 86 -4.07 3.28 -9.16
N GLY A 87 -3.19 2.91 -8.24
CA GLY A 87 -1.75 2.94 -8.41
C GLY A 87 -1.05 2.30 -7.21
N VAL A 88 0.20 1.94 -7.42
CA VAL A 88 1.06 1.31 -6.41
C VAL A 88 2.35 2.10 -6.32
N VAL A 89 2.78 2.40 -5.09
CA VAL A 89 4.11 2.96 -4.80
C VAL A 89 4.87 1.90 -4.03
N SER A 90 6.08 1.57 -4.46
CA SER A 90 6.90 0.53 -3.83
C SER A 90 8.36 0.94 -3.78
N VAL A 91 9.06 0.55 -2.71
CA VAL A 91 10.52 0.54 -2.74
C VAL A 91 11.03 -0.48 -3.75
N ASP A 92 12.21 -0.23 -4.32
CA ASP A 92 12.79 -0.96 -5.46
C ASP A 92 13.26 -2.38 -5.07
N THR A 93 12.31 -3.21 -4.64
CA THR A 93 12.53 -4.60 -4.23
C THR A 93 11.55 -5.51 -4.96
N GLY A 94 12.01 -6.09 -6.05
CA GLY A 94 11.70 -7.48 -6.44
C GLY A 94 10.25 -7.87 -6.73
N LEU A 95 9.25 -7.00 -6.60
CA LEU A 95 7.90 -7.25 -7.13
C LEU A 95 7.80 -6.91 -8.63
N SER A 96 8.91 -6.48 -9.25
CA SER A 96 9.08 -6.43 -10.71
C SER A 96 8.88 -7.79 -11.39
N HIS A 97 8.84 -8.90 -10.65
CA HIS A 97 8.47 -10.21 -11.19
C HIS A 97 6.99 -10.58 -11.04
N LEU A 98 6.23 -9.98 -10.11
CA LEU A 98 4.83 -10.35 -9.89
C LEU A 98 3.84 -9.52 -10.72
N THR A 99 4.22 -8.30 -11.12
CA THR A 99 3.46 -7.51 -12.11
C THR A 99 3.61 -8.03 -13.55
N ALA A 100 4.62 -8.87 -13.82
CA ALA A 100 4.78 -9.53 -15.12
C ALA A 100 3.86 -10.75 -15.32
N ALA A 101 3.27 -11.29 -14.25
CA ALA A 101 2.45 -12.51 -14.30
C ALA A 101 0.93 -12.27 -14.36
N LEU A 102 0.49 -11.01 -14.35
CA LEU A 102 -0.94 -10.62 -14.35
C LEU A 102 -1.36 -9.91 -15.66
N ARG A 103 -0.63 -10.12 -16.75
CA ARG A 103 -1.16 -9.84 -18.10
C ARG A 103 -1.99 -10.99 -18.61
#